data_AF-J0QN39-F1
#
_entry.id   AF-J0QN39-F1
#
_cell.length_a   1.000
_cell.length_b   1.000
_cell.length_c   1.000
_cell.angle_alpha   90.00
_cell.angle_beta   90.00
_cell.angle_gamma   90.00
#
_symmetry.space_group_name_H-M   'P 1'
#
loop_
_entity.id
_entity.type
_entity.pdbx_description
1 polymer ?
#
loop_
_entity_poly.entity_id
_entity_poly.type
_entity_poly.pdbx_seq_one_letter_code
_entity_poly.pdbx_strand_id
1 'polypeptide(L)'
;MQARFLIKDHKFLFLSGDNLPDLTLHQHDCSSWEFTLEPRTQYGIIEASYFDRSKGQQCQVKHQTGFSGPVRRLRTCYPCEEEARAAAASESDRLCHAVGSGSLTLPGRPEIMADQPLLLQGFRGEINGPWKAATVMHRYEKQSGYITQITLKAPNKGKERNKE
;
A
#
# COMPACT_ATOMS: atom_id res chain seq x y z
N MET A 1 -1.02 14.67 -5.81
CA MET A 1 -2.48 14.52 -5.58
C MET A 1 -3.17 15.79 -6.07
N GLN A 2 -3.73 15.81 -7.27
CA GLN A 2 -4.59 16.93 -7.69
C GLN A 2 -5.99 16.68 -7.11
N ALA A 3 -6.36 17.42 -6.07
CA ALA A 3 -7.71 17.38 -5.54
C ALA A 3 -8.66 17.93 -6.61
N ARG A 4 -9.67 17.13 -6.99
CA ARG A 4 -10.79 17.60 -7.81
C ARG A 4 -11.79 18.26 -6.88
N PHE A 5 -11.96 19.57 -7.00
CA PHE A 5 -12.97 20.31 -6.27
C PHE A 5 -14.06 20.79 -7.23
N LEU A 6 -15.29 20.89 -6.73
CA LEU A 6 -16.42 21.53 -7.38
C LEU A 6 -16.81 22.75 -6.55
N ILE A 7 -17.13 23.87 -7.18
CA ILE A 7 -17.72 25.02 -6.48
C ILE A 7 -19.23 25.00 -6.74
N LYS A 8 -20.03 24.89 -5.68
CA LYS A 8 -21.49 25.01 -5.73
C LYS A 8 -21.96 25.76 -4.50
N ASP A 9 -22.89 26.71 -4.67
CA ASP A 9 -23.50 27.50 -3.59
C ASP A 9 -22.47 28.21 -2.68
N HIS A 10 -21.45 28.85 -3.27
CA HIS A 10 -20.35 29.51 -2.57
C HIS A 10 -19.54 28.62 -1.60
N LYS A 11 -19.60 27.31 -1.78
CA LYS A 11 -18.84 26.32 -1.01
C LYS A 11 -17.92 25.53 -1.93
N PHE A 12 -16.72 25.24 -1.45
CA PHE A 12 -15.81 24.27 -2.07
C PHE A 12 -16.23 22.86 -1.65
N LEU A 13 -16.71 22.07 -2.59
CA LEU A 13 -16.93 20.64 -2.44
C LEU A 13 -15.67 19.92 -2.88
N PHE A 14 -14.96 19.34 -1.92
CA PHE A 14 -13.85 18.45 -2.20
C PHE A 14 -14.42 17.04 -2.42
N LEU A 15 -14.19 16.46 -3.60
CA LEU A 15 -14.42 15.04 -3.80
C LEU A 15 -13.26 14.31 -3.11
N SER A 16 -13.50 13.77 -1.90
CA SER A 16 -12.63 12.72 -1.40
C SER A 16 -12.73 11.56 -2.38
N GLY A 17 -11.60 11.12 -2.93
CA GLY A 17 -11.56 9.91 -3.72
C GLY A 17 -11.85 8.74 -2.80
N ASP A 18 -13.13 8.47 -2.56
CA ASP A 18 -13.58 7.27 -1.88
C ASP A 18 -13.06 6.08 -2.67
N ASN A 19 -12.49 5.13 -1.93
CA ASN A 19 -11.67 4.02 -2.38
C ASN A 19 -12.03 3.50 -3.79
N LEU A 20 -11.01 3.31 -4.62
CA LEU A 20 -11.17 2.62 -5.91
C LEU A 20 -11.83 1.25 -5.68
N PRO A 21 -12.76 0.83 -6.56
CA PRO A 21 -13.49 -0.42 -6.36
C PRO A 21 -12.53 -1.61 -6.38
N ASP A 22 -12.77 -2.57 -5.48
CA ASP A 22 -12.07 -3.84 -5.45
C ASP A 22 -12.29 -4.58 -6.77
N LEU A 23 -11.20 -4.96 -7.43
CA LEU A 23 -11.24 -5.74 -8.67
C LEU A 23 -10.70 -7.15 -8.42
N THR A 24 -11.48 -8.16 -8.79
CA THR A 24 -11.05 -9.56 -8.69
C THR A 24 -10.35 -9.97 -9.98
N LEU A 25 -9.15 -10.54 -9.85
CA LEU A 25 -8.38 -11.10 -10.96
C LEU A 25 -8.11 -12.58 -10.71
N HIS A 26 -8.38 -13.40 -11.72
CA HIS A 26 -8.07 -14.82 -11.66
C HIS A 26 -6.74 -15.13 -12.34
N GLN A 27 -6.11 -16.23 -11.94
CA GLN A 27 -4.90 -16.72 -12.59
C GLN A 27 -5.08 -16.88 -14.11
N HIS A 28 -6.23 -17.38 -14.58
CA HIS A 28 -6.48 -17.60 -16.00
C HIS A 28 -6.66 -16.30 -16.81
N ASP A 29 -6.92 -15.17 -16.14
CA ASP A 29 -6.95 -13.86 -16.80
C ASP A 29 -5.53 -13.36 -17.14
N CYS A 30 -4.51 -13.88 -16.45
CA CYS A 30 -3.13 -13.43 -16.54
C CYS A 30 -2.36 -14.23 -17.60
N SER A 31 -1.70 -13.53 -18.51
CA SER A 31 -0.79 -14.12 -19.49
C SER A 31 0.54 -14.56 -18.87
N SER A 32 1.02 -13.80 -17.88
CA SER A 32 2.21 -14.15 -17.09
C SER A 32 2.16 -13.51 -15.72
N TRP A 33 2.84 -14.12 -14.75
CA TRP A 33 2.93 -13.62 -13.39
C TRP A 33 4.24 -14.03 -12.71
N GLU A 34 4.71 -13.18 -11.82
CA GLU A 34 5.88 -13.42 -10.97
C GLU A 34 5.59 -12.87 -9.57
N PHE A 35 5.97 -13.60 -8.53
CA PHE A 35 5.75 -13.19 -7.14
C PHE A 35 7.00 -13.45 -6.31
N THR A 36 7.32 -12.47 -5.46
CA THR A 36 8.42 -12.54 -4.49
C THR A 36 7.83 -12.33 -3.11
N LEU A 37 7.79 -13.40 -2.33
CA LEU A 37 7.37 -13.39 -0.93
C LEU A 37 8.62 -13.43 -0.06
N GLU A 38 8.96 -12.29 0.55
CA GLU A 38 10.08 -12.21 1.48
C GLU A 38 9.53 -12.17 2.90
N PRO A 39 9.73 -13.21 3.72
CA PRO A 39 9.36 -13.17 5.13
C PRO A 39 10.33 -12.24 5.88
N ARG A 40 10.17 -10.93 5.70
CA ARG A 40 10.91 -9.90 6.43
C ARG A 40 10.43 -9.88 7.88
N THR A 41 11.32 -9.46 8.78
CA THR A 41 10.99 -9.26 10.19
C THR A 41 9.81 -8.30 10.31
N GLN A 42 8.69 -8.82 10.82
CA GLN A 42 7.52 -8.01 11.12
C GLN A 42 7.76 -7.28 12.44
N TYR A 43 7.47 -5.99 12.45
CA TYR A 43 7.57 -5.14 13.65
C TYR A 43 6.18 -4.85 14.15
N GLY A 44 5.93 -4.96 15.45
CA GLY A 44 4.59 -4.69 16.00
C GLY A 44 4.35 -3.21 16.30
N ILE A 45 5.42 -2.47 16.61
CA ILE A 45 5.36 -1.06 16.96
C ILE A 45 6.48 -0.32 16.24
N ILE A 46 6.15 0.81 15.63
CA ILE A 46 7.11 1.81 15.14
C ILE A 46 7.15 2.95 16.15
N GLU A 47 8.34 3.27 16.64
CA GLU A 47 8.59 4.37 17.57
C GLU A 47 9.39 5.46 16.87
N ALA A 48 8.88 6.69 16.90
CA ALA A 48 9.54 7.88 16.36
C ALA A 48 9.73 8.90 17.48
N SER A 49 10.81 9.68 17.42
CA SER A 49 11.09 10.71 18.42
C SER A 49 10.97 12.11 17.84
N TYR A 50 10.49 13.06 18.64
CA TYR A 50 10.45 14.47 18.30
C TYR A 50 10.99 15.33 19.45
N PHE A 51 11.41 16.55 19.14
CA PHE A 51 11.85 17.51 20.15
C PHE A 51 10.74 18.52 20.47
N ASP A 52 10.21 18.46 21.70
CA ASP A 52 9.22 19.42 22.17
C ASP A 52 9.93 20.71 22.63
N ARG A 53 9.86 21.76 21.81
CA ARG A 53 10.46 23.07 22.11
C ARG A 53 9.86 23.74 23.34
N SER A 54 8.60 23.43 23.69
CA SER A 54 7.95 24.02 24.85
C SER A 54 8.47 23.44 26.16
N LYS A 55 8.81 22.15 26.16
CA LYS A 55 9.33 21.42 27.33
C LYS A 55 10.86 21.30 27.33
N GLY A 56 11.52 21.60 26.20
CA GLY A 56 12.95 21.44 26.02
C GLY A 56 13.42 19.98 26.10
N GLN A 57 12.56 19.03 25.73
CA GLN A 57 12.80 17.59 25.92
C GLN A 57 12.47 16.78 24.67
N GLN A 58 13.15 15.66 24.52
CA GLN A 58 12.84 14.68 23.47
C GLN A 58 11.68 13.79 23.93
N CYS A 59 10.61 13.78 23.15
CA CYS A 59 9.43 12.95 23.36
C CYS A 59 9.36 11.85 22.30
N GLN A 60 8.58 10.81 22.57
CA GLN A 60 8.44 9.64 21.69
C GLN A 60 6.96 9.40 21.37
N VAL A 61 6.68 9.07 20.12
CA VAL A 61 5.38 8.61 19.65
C VAL A 61 5.48 7.17 19.18
N LYS A 62 4.42 6.39 19.42
CA LYS A 62 4.33 4.98 19.02
C LYS A 62 3.18 4.81 18.04
N HIS A 63 3.43 4.04 16.99
CA HIS A 63 2.45 3.63 15.99
C HIS A 63 2.38 2.11 15.94
N GLN A 64 1.18 1.54 16.00
CA GLN A 64 0.97 0.09 15.92
C GLN A 64 0.81 -0.32 14.46
N THR A 65 1.53 -1.36 14.03
CA THR A 65 1.51 -1.82 12.63
C THR A 65 0.42 -2.85 12.35
N GLY A 66 -0.19 -3.43 13.39
CA GLY A 66 -1.11 -4.56 13.29
C GLY A 66 -0.43 -5.94 13.20
N PHE A 67 0.90 -6.00 13.18
CA PHE A 67 1.65 -7.25 13.29
C PHE A 67 2.12 -7.50 14.73
N SER A 68 2.51 -8.75 15.02
CA SER A 68 3.21 -9.09 16.26
C SER A 68 4.72 -9.06 16.00
N GLY A 69 5.48 -8.36 16.84
CA GLY A 69 6.93 -8.29 16.68
C GLY A 69 7.59 -7.22 17.56
N PRO A 70 8.92 -7.06 17.43
CA PRO A 70 9.68 -6.08 18.20
C PRO A 70 9.33 -4.64 17.83
N VAL A 71 9.81 -3.70 18.66
CA VAL A 71 9.70 -2.26 18.41
C VAL A 71 10.80 -1.83 17.44
N ARG A 72 10.44 -1.16 16.34
CA ARG A 72 11.37 -0.49 15.44
C ARG A 72 11.47 0.98 15.80
N ARG A 73 12.67 1.43 16.15
CA ARG A 73 12.94 2.84 16.46
C ARG A 73 13.49 3.57 15.25
N LEU A 74 12.83 4.67 14.86
CA LEU A 74 13.38 5.59 13.87
C LEU A 74 14.56 6.36 14.48
N ARG A 75 15.65 6.47 13.72
CA ARG A 75 16.87 7.18 14.17
C ARG A 75 16.71 8.71 14.13
N THR A 76 15.82 9.20 13.28
CA THR A 76 15.60 10.63 13.06
C THR A 76 14.77 11.22 14.20
N CYS A 77 15.20 12.38 14.70
CA CYS A 77 14.39 13.20 15.59
C CYS A 77 13.65 14.26 14.76
N TYR A 78 12.33 14.31 14.91
CA TYR A 78 11.45 15.21 14.16
C TYR A 78 11.20 16.52 14.94
N PRO A 79 10.87 17.61 14.24
CA PRO A 79 10.65 18.92 14.87
C PRO A 79 9.36 19.03 15.68
N CYS A 80 8.34 18.22 15.38
CA CYS A 80 7.06 18.23 16.08
C CYS A 80 6.45 16.82 16.20
N GLU A 81 5.44 16.69 17.05
CA GLU A 81 4.74 15.42 17.28
C GLU A 81 4.04 14.91 16.02
N GLU A 82 3.42 15.81 15.25
CA GLU A 82 2.67 15.47 14.04
C GLU A 82 3.57 14.84 12.97
N GLU A 83 4.75 15.42 12.73
CA GLU A 83 5.72 14.87 11.79
C GLU A 83 6.27 13.52 12.26
N ALA A 84 6.56 13.35 13.55
CA ALA A 84 6.99 12.06 14.09
C ALA A 84 5.91 10.99 13.92
N ARG A 85 4.63 11.34 14.16
CA ARG A 85 3.51 10.43 14.01
C ARG A 85 3.30 10.05 12.54
N ALA A 86 3.35 11.01 11.64
CA ALA A 86 3.26 10.78 10.20
C ALA A 86 4.42 9.91 9.69
N ALA A 87 5.63 10.14 10.18
CA ALA A 87 6.79 9.32 9.85
C ALA A 87 6.66 7.88 10.37
N ALA A 88 6.16 7.70 11.60
CA ALA A 88 5.93 6.37 12.16
C ALA A 88 4.87 5.59 11.36
N ALA A 89 3.79 6.26 10.94
CA ALA A 89 2.76 5.67 10.09
C ALA A 89 3.31 5.31 8.69
N SER A 90 4.06 6.22 8.07
CA SER A 90 4.67 5.99 6.75
C SER A 90 5.67 4.83 6.77
N GLU A 91 6.50 4.72 7.82
CA GLU A 91 7.41 3.58 7.96
C GLU A 91 6.65 2.27 8.18
N SER A 92 5.54 2.30 8.92
CA SER A 92 4.65 1.14 9.06
C SER A 92 4.14 0.68 7.70
N ASP A 93 3.55 1.58 6.90
CA ASP A 93 3.06 1.27 5.56
C ASP A 93 4.17 0.72 4.66
N ARG A 94 5.36 1.33 4.70
CA ARG A 94 6.54 0.87 3.94
C ARG A 94 6.92 -0.56 4.30
N LEU A 95 6.89 -0.91 5.58
CA LEU A 95 7.22 -2.26 6.05
C LEU A 95 6.13 -3.27 5.70
N CYS A 96 4.86 -2.90 5.80
CA CYS A 96 3.73 -3.73 5.36
C CYS A 96 3.87 -4.08 3.86
N HIS A 97 4.16 -3.08 3.03
CA HIS A 97 4.37 -3.26 1.60
C HIS A 97 5.60 -4.11 1.25
N ALA A 98 6.64 -4.10 2.09
CA ALA A 98 7.86 -4.85 1.85
C ALA A 98 7.75 -6.36 2.11
N VAL A 99 6.60 -6.84 2.61
CA VAL A 99 6.37 -8.28 2.89
C VAL A 99 6.22 -9.09 1.60
N GLY A 100 5.77 -8.46 0.51
CA GLY A 100 5.59 -9.16 -0.75
C GLY A 100 5.41 -8.21 -1.92
N SER A 101 6.01 -8.58 -3.05
CA SER A 101 5.85 -7.92 -4.33
C SER A 101 5.48 -8.92 -5.41
N GLY A 102 4.91 -8.44 -6.50
CA GLY A 102 4.63 -9.27 -7.65
C GLY A 102 4.48 -8.45 -8.92
N SER A 103 4.46 -9.13 -10.05
CA SER A 103 4.12 -8.57 -11.34
C SER A 103 3.09 -9.45 -12.05
N LEU A 104 2.11 -8.83 -12.68
CA LEU A 104 1.11 -9.48 -13.52
C LEU A 104 1.12 -8.85 -14.91
N THR A 105 0.97 -9.68 -15.94
CA THR A 105 0.70 -9.22 -17.30
C THR A 105 -0.65 -9.76 -17.73
N LEU A 106 -1.54 -8.87 -18.16
CA LEU A 106 -2.90 -9.16 -18.59
C LEU A 106 -3.11 -8.71 -20.05
N PRO A 107 -3.97 -9.38 -20.82
CA PRO A 107 -4.56 -8.80 -22.03
C PRO A 107 -5.28 -7.50 -21.67
N GLY A 108 -5.24 -6.48 -22.52
CA GLY A 108 -5.64 -5.10 -22.25
C GLY A 108 -6.86 -4.89 -21.33
N ARG A 109 -6.61 -4.33 -20.14
CA ARG A 109 -7.58 -4.02 -19.09
C ARG A 109 -7.49 -2.54 -18.72
N PRO A 110 -8.11 -1.63 -19.50
CA PRO A 110 -8.04 -0.18 -19.28
C PRO A 110 -8.70 0.28 -17.98
N GLU A 111 -9.55 -0.54 -17.38
CA GLU A 111 -10.26 -0.25 -16.14
C GLU A 111 -9.36 -0.26 -14.90
N ILE A 112 -8.16 -0.86 -14.99
CA ILE A 112 -7.27 -1.05 -13.84
C ILE A 112 -6.44 0.22 -13.64
N MET A 113 -6.47 0.75 -12.42
CA MET A 113 -5.73 1.95 -12.04
C MET A 113 -4.67 1.68 -10.98
N ALA A 114 -3.67 2.55 -10.91
CA ALA A 114 -2.73 2.55 -9.79
C ALA A 114 -3.48 2.83 -8.48
N ASP A 115 -2.96 2.25 -7.39
CA ASP A 115 -3.55 2.26 -6.05
C ASP A 115 -4.83 1.42 -5.90
N GLN A 116 -5.33 0.79 -6.96
CA GLN A 116 -6.54 -0.03 -6.90
C GLN A 116 -6.33 -1.29 -6.03
N PRO A 117 -7.28 -1.59 -5.12
CA PRO A 117 -7.29 -2.87 -4.41
C PRO A 117 -7.67 -4.01 -5.37
N LEU A 118 -6.87 -5.06 -5.33
CA LEU A 118 -7.01 -6.24 -6.18
C LEU A 118 -7.19 -7.49 -5.32
N LEU A 119 -8.17 -8.32 -5.66
CA LEU A 119 -8.38 -9.63 -5.05
C LEU A 119 -7.88 -10.71 -6.01
N LEU A 120 -6.76 -11.36 -5.68
CA LEU A 120 -6.20 -12.42 -6.52
C LEU A 120 -6.77 -13.79 -6.13
N GLN A 121 -7.27 -14.51 -7.13
CA GLN A 121 -7.88 -15.84 -6.97
C GLN A 121 -7.31 -16.84 -7.98
N GLY A 122 -7.29 -18.13 -7.61
CA GLY A 122 -6.82 -19.20 -8.48
C GLY A 122 -5.28 -19.31 -8.59
N PHE A 123 -4.51 -18.52 -7.84
CA PHE A 123 -3.07 -18.71 -7.67
C PHE A 123 -2.78 -19.73 -6.56
N ARG A 124 -1.50 -19.95 -6.24
CA ARG A 124 -1.10 -20.72 -5.05
C ARG A 124 -1.64 -20.06 -3.78
N GLY A 125 -1.94 -20.87 -2.76
CA GLY A 125 -2.62 -20.41 -1.53
C GLY A 125 -1.95 -19.22 -0.84
N GLU A 126 -0.63 -19.13 -0.85
CA GLU A 126 0.13 -18.02 -0.25
C GLU A 126 -0.07 -16.68 -0.98
N ILE A 127 -0.27 -16.75 -2.30
CA ILE A 127 -0.46 -15.59 -3.18
C ILE A 127 -1.92 -15.13 -3.14
N ASN A 128 -2.88 -16.04 -3.07
CA ASN A 128 -4.30 -15.69 -3.06
C ASN A 128 -4.65 -14.70 -1.93
N GLY A 129 -5.60 -13.82 -2.22
CA GLY A 129 -6.09 -12.80 -1.29
C GLY A 129 -5.82 -11.37 -1.77
N PRO A 130 -5.88 -10.39 -0.84
CA PRO A 130 -5.83 -8.97 -1.19
C PRO A 130 -4.40 -8.53 -1.54
N TRP A 131 -4.29 -7.75 -2.61
CA TRP A 131 -3.10 -7.07 -3.09
C TRP A 131 -3.45 -5.63 -3.46
N LYS A 132 -2.42 -4.79 -3.59
CA LYS A 132 -2.58 -3.41 -4.04
C LYS A 132 -1.79 -3.19 -5.32
N ALA A 133 -2.42 -2.61 -6.34
CA ALA A 133 -1.75 -2.21 -7.58
C ALA A 133 -0.81 -1.02 -7.27
N ALA A 134 0.51 -1.24 -7.31
CA ALA A 134 1.49 -0.18 -7.11
C ALA A 134 1.64 0.67 -8.38
N THR A 135 1.84 0.01 -9.52
CA THR A 135 2.01 0.64 -10.82
C THR A 135 1.19 -0.13 -11.84
N VAL A 136 0.46 0.58 -12.69
CA VAL A 136 -0.26 -0.01 -13.83
C VAL A 136 0.25 0.65 -15.10
N MET A 137 0.62 -0.16 -16.08
CA MET A 137 1.17 0.29 -17.34
C MET A 137 0.41 -0.37 -18.50
N HIS A 138 -0.28 0.47 -19.25
CA HIS A 138 -0.99 0.11 -20.46
C HIS A 138 -0.07 0.32 -21.67
N ARG A 139 0.22 -0.74 -22.42
CA ARG A 139 1.02 -0.65 -23.65
C ARG A 139 0.24 -1.19 -24.83
N TYR A 140 0.30 -0.47 -25.94
CA TYR A 140 -0.29 -0.88 -27.20
C TYR A 140 0.82 -1.04 -28.24
N GLU A 141 1.03 -2.27 -28.70
CA GLU A 141 2.10 -2.61 -29.65
C GLU A 141 1.53 -3.46 -30.79
N LYS A 142 2.11 -3.34 -31.99
CA LYS A 142 1.61 -4.04 -33.19
C LYS A 142 1.71 -5.57 -33.09
N GLN A 143 2.72 -6.09 -32.40
CA GLN A 143 2.98 -7.53 -32.29
C GLN A 143 2.27 -8.17 -31.10
N SER A 144 2.25 -7.48 -29.95
CA SER A 144 1.76 -8.02 -28.67
C SER A 144 0.34 -7.54 -28.33
N GLY A 145 -0.22 -6.61 -29.12
CA GLY A 145 -1.57 -6.07 -28.96
C GLY A 145 -1.67 -5.06 -27.82
N TYR A 146 -2.85 -4.98 -27.22
CA TYR A 146 -3.05 -4.19 -26.00
C TYR A 146 -2.73 -5.04 -24.77
N ILE A 147 -1.75 -4.62 -23.97
CA ILE A 147 -1.31 -5.29 -22.75
C ILE A 147 -1.41 -4.34 -21.56
N THR A 148 -1.77 -4.89 -20.40
CA THR A 148 -1.73 -4.20 -19.11
C THR A 148 -0.77 -4.93 -18.18
N GLN A 149 0.29 -4.24 -17.78
CA GLN A 149 1.26 -4.73 -16.80
C GLN A 149 1.00 -4.07 -15.45
N ILE A 150 0.97 -4.89 -14.40
CA ILE A 150 0.69 -4.44 -13.03
C ILE A 150 1.83 -4.88 -12.15
N THR A 151 2.42 -3.94 -11.42
CA THR A 151 3.27 -4.24 -10.27
C THR A 151 2.41 -4.22 -9.01
N LEU A 152 2.49 -5.30 -8.23
CA LEU A 152 1.72 -5.51 -7.01
C LEU A 152 2.59 -5.30 -5.77
N LYS A 153 1.97 -4.81 -4.71
CA LYS A 153 2.54 -4.77 -3.36
C LYS A 153 1.54 -5.33 -2.34
N ALA A 154 2.07 -5.87 -1.25
CA ALA A 154 1.26 -6.36 -0.13
C ALA A 154 0.35 -5.23 0.42
N PRO A 155 -0.86 -5.56 0.92
CA PRO A 155 -1.78 -4.57 1.48
C PRO A 155 -1.26 -3.97 2.80
N ASN A 156 -1.71 -2.75 3.15
CA ASN A 156 -1.27 -2.04 4.37
C ASN A 156 -1.72 -2.76 5.66
N LYS A 157 -2.84 -3.47 5.61
CA LYS A 157 -3.30 -4.32 6.72
C LYS A 157 -2.68 -5.69 6.53
N GLY A 158 -1.88 -6.15 7.49
CA GLY A 158 -1.36 -7.50 7.48
C GLY A 158 -2.49 -8.50 7.21
N LYS A 159 -2.27 -9.47 6.32
CA LYS A 159 -3.23 -10.58 6.16
C LYS A 159 -3.49 -11.12 7.57
N GLU A 160 -4.69 -10.92 8.09
CA GLU A 160 -5.12 -11.61 9.30
C GLU A 160 -4.97 -13.09 8.96
N ARG A 161 -3.99 -13.76 9.59
CA ARG A 161 -3.87 -15.20 9.45
C ARG A 161 -5.14 -15.74 10.10
N ASN A 162 -6.07 -16.23 9.29
CA ASN A 162 -7.15 -17.06 9.79
C ASN A 162 -6.48 -18.18 10.59
N LYS A 163 -6.66 -18.14 11.91
CA LYS A 163 -6.37 -19.28 12.78
C LYS A 163 -7.44 -20.31 12.46
N GLU A 164 -7.05 -21.35 11.74
CA GLU A 164 -7.71 -22.66 11.85
C GLU A 164 -7.45 -23.26 13.24
#